data_AF-A0A6P0HZT6-F1
#
_entry.id   AF-A0A6P0HZT6-F1
#
_cell.length_a   1.000
_cell.length_b   1.000
_cell.length_c   1.000
_cell.angle_alpha   90.00
_cell.angle_beta   90.00
_cell.angle_gamma   90.00
#
_symmetry.space_group_name_H-M   'P 1'
#
loop_
_entity.id
_entity.type
_entity.pdbx_description
1 polymer ?
#
loop_
_entity_poly.entity_id
_entity_poly.type
_entity_poly.pdbx_seq_one_letter_code
_entity_poly.pdbx_strand_id
1 'polypeptide(L)'
;MPLITDPDDLNQTVEVDFDPVLKTITLNLAGNLSADGVTLKALYSFAKEEWKADSTLIKFPFPFTPITDEFFELKDGWDFNATASENLIRRSGWLVRDLSGNRIKQFAGIAILSAEADDQIYFRLAGQTTPTNFVYSGNTAEAVQIIDDPNGDGSYADGFDRSANIDTFNRQPGQLYSFASTAANGEASLLAPKLFSLGLPTGSDLKIVETDVNIDSNAPYNGMSITFFSTPQSRLIGATNRDFGIIIDGNNGTAEQIYEFVQRQLRLNSDIDDGAGNVIGQLADALLLFVGDNLETLNATNPAGGGTGVYIDNFQAADTNRIAFRDNTETARTFPFVAVVQLNFSLTLQADSDSEYFVFFTDASGNDFGDTDAILVNDNGGSPVTGLVSGSPFIQFDFDYDGNNQGGRTPGTDAAITVVAIGLNGAQHVVATGVITRSTANAVSLVSPTERQYENAA
;
A
#
# COMPACT_ATOMS: atom_id res chain seq x y z
N MET A 1 20.64 23.24 -14.37
CA MET A 1 21.57 23.39 -15.52
C MET A 1 21.80 21.99 -16.05
N PRO A 2 22.08 21.71 -17.32
CA PRO A 2 22.23 20.30 -17.72
C PRO A 2 23.34 19.60 -16.90
N LEU A 3 23.18 18.29 -16.68
CA LEU A 3 24.22 17.42 -16.15
C LEU A 3 25.53 17.66 -16.91
N ILE A 4 26.63 17.92 -16.20
CA ILE A 4 27.93 18.16 -16.82
C ILE A 4 28.52 16.83 -17.32
N THR A 5 28.74 16.76 -18.63
CA THR A 5 29.40 15.63 -19.32
C THR A 5 30.69 16.03 -20.03
N ASP A 6 30.94 17.32 -20.21
CA ASP A 6 32.12 17.87 -20.86
C ASP A 6 33.06 18.48 -19.79
N PRO A 7 34.36 18.11 -19.75
CA PRO A 7 35.30 18.74 -18.84
C PRO A 7 35.47 20.25 -19.05
N ASP A 8 35.25 20.78 -20.26
CA ASP A 8 35.39 22.22 -20.57
C ASP A 8 34.36 23.09 -19.82
N ASP A 9 33.31 22.49 -19.26
CA ASP A 9 32.31 23.16 -18.43
C ASP A 9 32.72 23.31 -16.95
N LEU A 10 33.89 22.78 -16.55
CA LEU A 10 34.41 22.88 -15.17
C LEU A 10 35.63 23.80 -15.11
N ASN A 11 35.80 24.51 -13.99
CA ASN A 11 36.98 25.33 -13.74
C ASN A 11 37.58 25.01 -12.37
N GLN A 12 38.91 24.99 -12.33
CA GLN A 12 39.66 24.83 -11.09
C GLN A 12 39.42 26.04 -10.20
N THR A 13 39.28 25.85 -8.88
CA THR A 13 39.03 26.91 -7.88
C THR A 13 37.66 27.59 -7.95
N VAL A 14 36.77 27.12 -8.84
CA VAL A 14 35.38 27.54 -8.93
C VAL A 14 34.48 26.34 -8.64
N GLU A 15 34.32 25.43 -9.61
CA GLU A 15 33.53 24.21 -9.45
C GLU A 15 34.31 23.09 -8.79
N VAL A 16 35.63 23.00 -9.04
CA VAL A 16 36.47 21.90 -8.58
C VAL A 16 37.73 22.41 -7.89
N ASP A 17 37.97 21.95 -6.67
CA ASP A 17 39.21 22.18 -5.94
C ASP A 17 39.95 20.86 -5.69
N PHE A 18 41.25 20.86 -5.97
CA PHE A 18 42.15 19.76 -5.65
C PHE A 18 43.11 20.19 -4.54
N ASP A 19 43.07 19.49 -3.40
CA ASP A 19 44.07 19.67 -2.34
C ASP A 19 45.04 18.48 -2.37
N PRO A 20 46.26 18.62 -2.92
CA PRO A 20 47.22 17.52 -2.99
C PRO A 20 47.91 17.21 -1.64
N VAL A 21 47.76 18.07 -0.63
CA VAL A 21 48.31 17.85 0.72
C VAL A 21 47.35 16.99 1.53
N LEU A 22 46.07 17.36 1.54
CA LEU A 22 45.01 16.57 2.18
C LEU A 22 44.54 15.40 1.33
N LYS A 23 44.87 15.41 0.03
CA LYS A 23 44.43 14.44 -0.98
C LYS A 23 42.92 14.41 -1.11
N THR A 24 42.31 15.59 -1.21
CA THR A 24 40.86 15.71 -1.33
C THR A 24 40.44 16.42 -2.60
N ILE A 25 39.31 15.98 -3.15
CA ILE A 25 38.61 16.63 -4.27
C ILE A 25 37.35 17.26 -3.71
N THR A 26 37.18 18.57 -3.91
CA THR A 26 35.93 19.27 -3.53
C THR A 26 35.19 19.68 -4.79
N LEU A 27 33.89 19.38 -4.82
CA LEU A 27 32.95 19.90 -5.80
C LEU A 27 32.08 20.98 -5.15
N ASN A 28 32.08 22.17 -5.75
CA ASN A 28 31.33 23.32 -5.27
C ASN A 28 30.16 23.63 -6.22
N LEU A 29 28.97 23.87 -5.67
CA LEU A 29 27.84 24.40 -6.42
C LEU A 29 28.09 25.87 -6.79
N ALA A 30 28.90 26.08 -7.83
CA ALA A 30 29.32 27.36 -8.34
C ALA A 30 29.40 27.32 -9.87
N GLY A 31 29.50 28.50 -10.51
CA GLY A 31 29.60 28.64 -11.96
C GLY A 31 28.61 27.76 -12.72
N ASN A 32 29.11 26.76 -13.46
CA ASN A 32 28.30 25.86 -14.27
C ASN A 32 27.77 24.63 -13.50
N LEU A 33 28.35 24.27 -12.35
CA LEU A 33 27.94 23.09 -11.58
C LEU A 33 26.69 23.40 -10.75
N SER A 34 25.64 22.61 -10.96
CA SER A 34 24.38 22.68 -10.21
C SER A 34 24.04 21.34 -9.54
N ALA A 35 22.86 21.27 -8.91
CA ALA A 35 22.30 20.04 -8.36
C ALA A 35 22.17 18.90 -9.39
N ASP A 36 22.09 19.22 -10.67
CA ASP A 36 22.10 18.25 -11.77
C ASP A 36 23.43 17.45 -11.84
N GLY A 37 24.49 17.94 -11.21
CA GLY A 37 25.74 17.22 -10.96
C GLY A 37 26.69 17.13 -12.16
N VAL A 38 27.67 16.24 -12.03
CA VAL A 38 28.74 15.99 -13.01
C VAL A 38 28.99 14.48 -13.13
N THR A 39 29.24 14.00 -14.35
CA THR A 39 29.67 12.60 -14.52
C THR A 39 31.10 12.40 -14.05
N LEU A 40 31.40 11.26 -13.43
CA LEU A 40 32.77 11.00 -12.95
C LEU A 40 33.79 10.96 -14.10
N LYS A 41 33.33 10.61 -15.32
CA LYS A 41 34.12 10.68 -16.55
C LYS A 41 34.50 12.11 -16.94
N ALA A 42 33.58 13.08 -16.82
CA ALA A 42 33.87 14.49 -17.06
C ALA A 42 34.88 15.00 -16.02
N LEU A 43 34.63 14.74 -14.73
CA LEU A 43 35.56 15.13 -13.65
C LEU A 43 36.96 14.50 -13.82
N TYR A 44 37.03 13.23 -14.19
CA TYR A 44 38.29 12.54 -14.51
C TYR A 44 39.03 13.22 -15.66
N SER A 45 38.31 13.59 -16.72
CA SER A 45 38.89 14.23 -17.91
C SER A 45 39.41 15.62 -17.58
N PHE A 46 38.62 16.40 -16.84
CA PHE A 46 39.01 17.71 -16.30
C PHE A 46 40.26 17.60 -15.42
N ALA A 47 40.28 16.64 -14.48
CA ALA A 47 41.45 16.42 -13.64
C ALA A 47 42.73 16.12 -14.46
N LYS A 48 42.63 15.43 -15.60
CA LYS A 48 43.79 15.18 -16.47
C LYS A 48 44.31 16.45 -17.14
N GLU A 49 43.41 17.34 -17.51
CA GLU A 49 43.76 18.65 -18.10
C GLU A 49 44.47 19.51 -17.06
N GLU A 50 43.92 19.57 -15.84
CA GLU A 50 44.52 20.27 -14.72
C GLU A 50 45.89 19.70 -14.33
N TRP A 51 46.03 18.37 -14.24
CA TRP A 51 47.34 17.75 -13.96
C TRP A 51 48.39 18.06 -15.03
N LYS A 52 47.97 18.22 -16.28
CA LYS A 52 48.89 18.55 -17.39
C LYS A 52 49.26 20.03 -17.40
N ALA A 53 48.35 20.92 -17.03
CA ALA A 53 48.51 22.36 -17.14
C ALA A 53 49.09 23.00 -15.86
N ASP A 54 48.70 22.53 -14.69
CA ASP A 54 49.07 23.12 -13.40
C ASP A 54 50.42 22.57 -12.89
N SER A 55 51.42 23.47 -12.84
CA SER A 55 52.77 23.17 -12.35
C SER A 55 52.84 22.79 -10.86
N THR A 56 51.76 22.98 -10.10
CA THR A 56 51.63 22.56 -8.71
C THR A 56 51.10 21.14 -8.62
N LEU A 57 50.07 20.79 -9.40
CA LEU A 57 49.44 19.46 -9.38
C LEU A 57 50.32 18.37 -10.03
N ILE A 58 51.02 18.68 -11.13
CA ILE A 58 51.84 17.69 -11.86
C ILE A 58 52.94 17.02 -11.01
N LYS A 59 53.27 17.61 -9.85
CA LYS A 59 54.25 17.07 -8.89
C LYS A 59 53.72 15.88 -8.08
N PHE A 60 52.40 15.67 -8.08
CA PHE A 60 51.72 14.65 -7.29
C PHE A 60 51.20 13.52 -8.18
N PRO A 61 51.13 12.27 -7.65
CA PRO A 61 50.48 11.16 -8.34
C PRO A 61 49.03 11.52 -8.73
N PHE A 62 48.62 11.11 -9.93
CA PHE A 62 47.28 11.36 -10.42
C PHE A 62 46.23 10.54 -9.63
N PRO A 63 45.14 11.16 -9.15
CA PRO A 63 44.24 10.57 -8.14
C PRO A 63 43.40 9.40 -8.64
N PHE A 64 43.13 9.31 -9.95
CA PHE A 64 42.19 8.34 -10.49
C PHE A 64 42.85 7.14 -11.19
N THR A 65 42.15 6.01 -11.16
CA THR A 65 42.32 4.88 -12.09
C THR A 65 40.97 4.59 -12.75
N PRO A 66 40.83 4.73 -14.08
CA PRO A 66 39.58 4.37 -14.75
C PRO A 66 39.45 2.84 -14.86
N ILE A 67 38.26 2.30 -14.57
CA ILE A 67 37.96 0.87 -14.73
C ILE A 67 37.00 0.66 -15.90
N THR A 68 35.90 1.41 -15.92
CA THR A 68 34.96 1.52 -17.04
C THR A 68 34.57 2.98 -17.24
N ASP A 69 33.75 3.28 -18.25
CA ASP A 69 33.19 4.62 -18.44
C ASP A 69 32.28 5.07 -17.28
N GLU A 70 31.83 4.14 -16.45
CA GLU A 70 30.87 4.36 -15.35
C GLU A 70 31.44 3.96 -13.98
N PHE A 71 32.74 3.62 -13.91
CA PHE A 71 33.36 3.20 -12.66
C PHE A 71 34.85 3.54 -12.59
N PHE A 72 35.27 4.12 -11.46
CA PHE A 72 36.63 4.61 -11.24
C PHE A 72 37.15 4.20 -9.86
N GLU A 73 38.47 4.25 -9.67
CA GLU A 73 39.09 4.17 -8.35
C GLU A 73 39.76 5.51 -8.04
N LEU A 74 39.52 6.03 -6.83
CA LEU A 74 40.38 7.02 -6.20
C LEU A 74 41.48 6.27 -5.43
N LYS A 75 42.74 6.56 -5.73
CA LYS A 75 43.90 5.81 -5.20
C LYS A 75 44.85 6.70 -4.41
N ASP A 76 45.86 6.05 -3.82
CA ASP A 76 46.94 6.71 -3.09
C ASP A 76 46.43 7.62 -1.96
N GLY A 77 45.31 7.26 -1.32
CA GLY A 77 44.66 8.00 -0.24
C GLY A 77 43.83 9.21 -0.68
N TRP A 78 43.55 9.38 -1.97
CA TRP A 78 42.63 10.43 -2.43
C TRP A 78 41.17 10.10 -2.14
N ASP A 79 40.38 11.09 -1.76
CA ASP A 79 38.93 10.97 -1.53
C ASP A 79 38.20 12.29 -1.88
N PHE A 80 36.87 12.28 -1.87
CA PHE A 80 36.08 13.51 -1.88
C PHE A 80 36.07 14.17 -0.49
N ASN A 81 36.12 15.50 -0.45
CA ASN A 81 36.27 16.25 0.80
C ASN A 81 35.03 16.19 1.72
N ALA A 82 33.85 15.88 1.17
CA ALA A 82 32.61 15.74 1.94
C ALA A 82 31.53 15.00 1.13
N THR A 83 30.51 14.49 1.84
CA THR A 83 29.30 13.91 1.24
C THR A 83 28.59 14.87 0.28
N ALA A 84 28.68 16.18 0.50
CA ALA A 84 28.14 17.16 -0.45
C ALA A 84 28.79 17.06 -1.84
N SER A 85 30.10 16.75 -1.92
CA SER A 85 30.78 16.52 -3.19
C SER A 85 30.49 15.15 -3.77
N GLU A 86 30.42 14.11 -2.93
CA GLU A 86 30.00 12.76 -3.35
C GLU A 86 28.61 12.80 -4.02
N ASN A 87 27.68 13.54 -3.41
CA ASN A 87 26.32 13.74 -3.90
C ASN A 87 26.22 14.53 -5.21
N LEU A 88 27.31 15.09 -5.74
CA LEU A 88 27.32 15.76 -7.05
C LEU A 88 27.81 14.85 -8.18
N ILE A 89 28.33 13.66 -7.86
CA ILE A 89 28.69 12.67 -8.85
C ILE A 89 27.43 11.97 -9.39
N ARG A 90 27.35 11.87 -10.71
CA ARG A 90 26.21 11.27 -11.42
C ARG A 90 26.64 10.15 -12.33
N ARG A 91 25.75 9.16 -12.48
CA ARG A 91 25.87 8.07 -13.45
C ARG A 91 27.19 7.28 -13.34
N SER A 92 27.74 7.15 -12.13
CA SER A 92 28.99 6.42 -11.92
C SER A 92 29.09 5.91 -10.48
N GLY A 93 29.79 4.79 -10.31
CA GLY A 93 30.31 4.34 -9.01
C GLY A 93 31.80 4.58 -8.89
N TRP A 94 32.34 4.45 -7.68
CA TRP A 94 33.78 4.44 -7.47
C TRP A 94 34.17 3.67 -6.22
N LEU A 95 35.45 3.40 -6.06
CA LEU A 95 36.02 2.97 -4.79
C LEU A 95 37.17 3.88 -4.37
N VAL A 96 37.43 3.90 -3.07
CA VAL A 96 38.50 4.70 -2.45
C VAL A 96 39.54 3.74 -1.89
N ARG A 97 40.82 3.97 -2.23
CA ARG A 97 41.95 3.21 -1.67
C ARG A 97 42.79 4.07 -0.75
N ASP A 98 43.21 3.48 0.37
CA ASP A 98 44.18 4.08 1.27
C ASP A 98 45.59 4.14 0.64
N LEU A 99 46.57 4.61 1.42
CA LEU A 99 47.98 4.68 1.00
C LEU A 99 48.63 3.30 0.79
N SER A 100 48.06 2.25 1.37
CA SER A 100 48.53 0.88 1.26
C SER A 100 47.90 0.14 0.07
N GLY A 101 46.94 0.77 -0.61
CA GLY A 101 46.18 0.19 -1.72
C GLY A 101 44.96 -0.62 -1.29
N ASN A 102 44.63 -0.66 -0.01
CA ASN A 102 43.45 -1.33 0.51
C ASN A 102 42.20 -0.49 0.22
N ARG A 103 41.07 -1.16 -0.04
CA ARG A 103 39.80 -0.48 -0.27
C ARG A 103 39.18 -0.07 1.05
N ILE A 104 38.93 1.22 1.23
CA ILE A 104 38.30 1.76 2.44
C ILE A 104 36.85 2.19 2.23
N LYS A 105 36.46 2.51 0.99
CA LYS A 105 35.05 2.79 0.64
C LYS A 105 34.71 2.24 -0.73
N GLN A 106 33.43 1.92 -0.95
CA GLN A 106 32.90 1.67 -2.29
C GLN A 106 31.51 2.27 -2.43
N PHE A 107 31.29 2.93 -3.56
CA PHE A 107 30.04 3.54 -3.97
C PHE A 107 29.54 2.87 -5.25
N ALA A 108 28.29 2.40 -5.23
CA ALA A 108 27.60 1.90 -6.41
C ALA A 108 26.83 3.05 -7.07
N GLY A 109 26.94 3.20 -8.39
CA GLY A 109 26.07 4.11 -9.14
C GLY A 109 24.69 3.50 -9.31
N ILE A 110 23.65 4.17 -8.81
CA ILE A 110 22.25 3.74 -8.86
C ILE A 110 21.45 4.75 -9.70
N ALA A 111 20.87 4.29 -10.80
CA ALA A 111 19.98 5.05 -11.64
C ALA A 111 18.52 4.65 -11.41
N ILE A 112 17.70 5.61 -11.04
CA ILE A 112 16.25 5.48 -10.96
C ILE A 112 15.63 5.91 -12.29
N LEU A 113 14.73 5.08 -12.81
CA LEU A 113 14.05 5.28 -14.09
C LEU A 113 12.54 5.23 -13.91
N SER A 114 11.80 5.97 -14.73
CA SER A 114 10.34 6.00 -14.80
C SER A 114 9.59 6.52 -13.55
N ALA A 115 10.28 7.18 -12.61
CA ALA A 115 9.63 7.92 -11.53
C ALA A 115 9.11 9.29 -12.02
N GLU A 116 8.06 9.81 -11.38
CA GLU A 116 7.60 11.19 -11.59
C GLU A 116 8.60 12.20 -10.98
N ALA A 117 8.62 13.44 -11.46
CA ALA A 117 9.72 14.37 -11.18
C ALA A 117 9.80 14.82 -9.70
N ASP A 118 8.68 14.80 -8.99
CA ASP A 118 8.51 15.22 -7.60
C ASP A 118 8.47 14.04 -6.61
N ASP A 119 8.57 12.80 -7.09
CA ASP A 119 8.58 11.62 -6.23
C ASP A 119 9.82 11.58 -5.34
N GLN A 120 9.64 11.53 -4.03
CA GLN A 120 10.74 11.24 -3.11
C GLN A 120 11.01 9.73 -3.09
N ILE A 121 12.04 9.32 -3.81
CA ILE A 121 12.49 7.92 -3.84
C ILE A 121 13.33 7.64 -2.61
N TYR A 122 13.19 6.43 -2.07
CA TYR A 122 13.99 5.94 -0.95
C TYR A 122 14.44 4.51 -1.18
N PHE A 123 15.45 4.10 -0.42
CA PHE A 123 16.08 2.80 -0.55
C PHE A 123 16.43 2.20 0.80
N ARG A 124 16.71 0.90 0.77
CA ARG A 124 17.29 0.13 1.88
C ARG A 124 18.36 -0.79 1.31
N LEU A 125 19.57 -0.68 1.82
CA LEU A 125 20.64 -1.63 1.51
C LEU A 125 20.51 -2.89 2.38
N ALA A 126 21.11 -3.97 1.93
CA ALA A 126 21.16 -5.22 2.68
C ALA A 126 21.63 -5.00 4.14
N GLY A 127 20.88 -5.57 5.10
CA GLY A 127 21.17 -5.44 6.53
C GLY A 127 20.74 -4.13 7.19
N GLN A 128 20.24 -3.14 6.45
CA GLN A 128 19.63 -1.95 7.04
C GLN A 128 18.20 -2.23 7.52
N THR A 129 17.78 -1.55 8.58
CA THR A 129 16.42 -1.62 9.15
C THR A 129 15.65 -0.31 9.02
N THR A 130 16.27 0.73 8.46
CA THR A 130 15.66 2.03 8.23
C THR A 130 15.82 2.43 6.77
N PRO A 131 14.81 3.09 6.16
CA PRO A 131 14.91 3.61 4.82
C PRO A 131 15.85 4.83 4.78
N THR A 132 16.46 5.07 3.63
CA THR A 132 17.27 6.26 3.34
C THR A 132 16.74 6.89 2.05
N ASN A 133 16.52 8.19 2.06
CA ASN A 133 16.09 8.91 0.86
C ASN A 133 17.26 9.05 -0.12
N PHE A 134 16.96 8.98 -1.42
CA PHE A 134 17.83 9.60 -2.41
C PHE A 134 17.82 11.12 -2.20
N VAL A 135 18.94 11.77 -2.53
CA VAL A 135 19.10 13.22 -2.32
C VAL A 135 18.21 14.00 -3.28
N TYR A 136 17.98 13.47 -4.50
CA TYR A 136 17.15 14.10 -5.52
C TYR A 136 15.86 13.33 -5.74
N SER A 137 14.78 14.06 -6.05
CA SER A 137 13.48 13.49 -6.40
C SER A 137 13.46 12.97 -7.84
N GLY A 138 12.52 12.06 -8.10
CA GLY A 138 12.24 11.49 -9.39
C GLY A 138 13.40 10.68 -9.98
N ASN A 139 13.55 10.77 -11.31
CA ASN A 139 14.62 10.07 -12.02
C ASN A 139 15.97 10.69 -11.67
N THR A 140 16.79 9.93 -10.94
CA THR A 140 18.11 10.33 -10.47
C THR A 140 19.15 9.27 -10.85
N ALA A 141 20.44 9.63 -10.78
CA ALA A 141 21.55 8.72 -11.02
C ALA A 141 22.67 8.98 -10.02
N GLU A 142 22.41 8.68 -8.75
CA GLU A 142 23.28 8.97 -7.60
C GLU A 142 24.19 7.81 -7.25
N ALA A 143 25.29 8.12 -6.58
CA ALA A 143 26.17 7.12 -6.00
C ALA A 143 25.77 6.82 -4.55
N VAL A 144 25.67 5.55 -4.21
CA VAL A 144 25.30 5.08 -2.86
C VAL A 144 26.48 4.32 -2.27
N GLN A 145 26.93 4.71 -1.07
CA GLN A 145 28.00 4.00 -0.38
C GLN A 145 27.51 2.62 0.08
N ILE A 146 28.19 1.57 -0.37
CA ILE A 146 27.86 0.16 -0.09
C ILE A 146 28.90 -0.54 0.77
N ILE A 147 30.12 0.00 0.83
CA ILE A 147 31.19 -0.50 1.70
C ILE A 147 31.82 0.68 2.44
N ASP A 148 32.08 0.45 3.72
CA ASP A 148 32.92 1.27 4.58
C ASP A 148 33.84 0.32 5.36
N ASP A 149 35.15 0.47 5.17
CA ASP A 149 36.22 -0.24 5.88
C ASP A 149 37.25 0.82 6.29
N PRO A 150 37.02 1.57 7.37
CA PRO A 150 37.79 2.77 7.71
C PRO A 150 39.30 2.53 7.85
N ASN A 151 39.71 1.31 8.20
CA ASN A 151 41.10 0.97 8.46
C ASN A 151 41.75 0.14 7.32
N GLY A 152 40.96 -0.36 6.37
CA GLY A 152 41.42 -1.10 5.19
C GLY A 152 41.96 -2.50 5.48
N ASP A 153 41.57 -3.13 6.59
CA ASP A 153 42.04 -4.46 6.99
C ASP A 153 41.22 -5.62 6.39
N GLY A 154 40.12 -5.30 5.69
CA GLY A 154 39.18 -6.28 5.12
C GLY A 154 38.14 -6.81 6.11
N SER A 155 38.08 -6.27 7.32
CA SER A 155 37.09 -6.57 8.35
C SER A 155 36.15 -5.39 8.55
N TYR A 156 34.88 -5.55 8.19
CA TYR A 156 33.86 -4.51 8.28
C TYR A 156 33.27 -4.30 9.69
N ALA A 157 34.02 -4.61 10.75
CA ALA A 157 33.54 -4.53 12.13
C ALA A 157 33.41 -3.09 12.65
N ASP A 158 34.25 -2.18 12.13
CA ASP A 158 34.25 -0.74 12.41
C ASP A 158 33.61 0.08 11.27
N GLY A 159 33.03 -0.60 10.28
CA GLY A 159 32.31 0.00 9.16
C GLY A 159 31.12 -0.87 8.76
N PHE A 160 30.98 -1.18 7.47
CA PHE A 160 29.94 -2.06 6.97
C PHE A 160 30.25 -2.63 5.57
N ASP A 161 29.66 -3.80 5.29
CA ASP A 161 29.46 -4.29 3.92
C ASP A 161 27.97 -4.51 3.69
N ARG A 162 27.40 -3.71 2.81
CA ARG A 162 26.00 -3.75 2.39
C ARG A 162 25.87 -3.97 0.88
N SER A 163 26.91 -4.53 0.27
CA SER A 163 27.02 -4.71 -1.17
C SER A 163 26.11 -5.81 -1.74
N ALA A 164 25.40 -6.57 -0.91
CA ALA A 164 24.61 -7.70 -1.40
C ALA A 164 23.39 -7.27 -2.24
N ASN A 165 22.67 -6.24 -1.82
CA ASN A 165 21.45 -5.79 -2.50
C ASN A 165 21.09 -4.35 -2.12
N ILE A 166 20.42 -3.65 -3.03
CA ILE A 166 19.64 -2.46 -2.75
C ILE A 166 18.18 -2.71 -3.13
N ASP A 167 17.29 -2.43 -2.19
CA ASP A 167 15.85 -2.32 -2.42
C ASP A 167 15.50 -0.84 -2.58
N THR A 168 14.73 -0.51 -3.62
CA THR A 168 14.28 0.85 -3.92
C THR A 168 12.77 0.90 -4.00
N PHE A 169 12.20 2.00 -3.52
CA PHE A 169 10.78 2.13 -3.26
C PHE A 169 10.29 3.49 -3.75
N ASN A 170 9.11 3.50 -4.37
CA ASN A 170 8.36 4.70 -4.65
C ASN A 170 6.94 4.57 -4.10
N ARG A 171 6.59 5.41 -3.14
CA ARG A 171 5.31 5.38 -2.43
C ARG A 171 4.87 6.80 -2.09
N GLN A 172 4.25 7.48 -3.05
CA GLN A 172 3.70 8.84 -2.87
C GLN A 172 2.18 8.81 -2.59
N PRO A 173 1.63 9.85 -1.94
CA PRO A 173 0.18 9.98 -1.80
C PRO A 173 -0.51 10.07 -3.17
N GLY A 174 -1.59 9.31 -3.35
CA GLY A 174 -2.37 9.30 -4.60
C GLY A 174 -1.72 8.57 -5.78
N GLN A 175 -0.61 7.87 -5.57
CA GLN A 175 0.06 7.07 -6.59
C GLN A 175 0.12 5.59 -6.21
N LEU A 176 0.14 4.72 -7.22
CA LEU A 176 0.40 3.29 -7.07
C LEU A 176 1.82 3.04 -6.55
N TYR A 177 1.95 2.08 -5.66
CA TYR A 177 3.24 1.65 -5.12
C TYR A 177 4.13 1.01 -6.19
N SER A 178 5.42 1.37 -6.20
CA SER A 178 6.44 0.79 -7.06
C SER A 178 7.65 0.32 -6.25
N PHE A 179 8.24 -0.79 -6.68
CA PHE A 179 9.37 -1.43 -6.03
C PHE A 179 10.33 -2.01 -7.07
N ALA A 180 11.62 -1.87 -6.82
CA ALA A 180 12.66 -2.54 -7.60
C ALA A 180 13.85 -2.89 -6.71
N SER A 181 14.52 -4.00 -7.00
CA SER A 181 15.77 -4.36 -6.33
C SER A 181 16.78 -4.94 -7.30
N THR A 182 18.06 -4.79 -6.98
CA THR A 182 19.13 -5.37 -7.80
C THR A 182 19.09 -6.89 -7.80
N ALA A 183 18.73 -7.51 -6.67
CA ALA A 183 18.57 -8.96 -6.57
C ALA A 183 17.43 -9.48 -7.46
N ALA A 184 16.29 -8.78 -7.53
CA ALA A 184 15.18 -9.14 -8.43
C ALA A 184 15.56 -9.00 -9.92
N ASN A 185 16.48 -8.09 -10.23
CA ASN A 185 17.07 -7.93 -11.57
C ASN A 185 18.18 -8.93 -11.88
N GLY A 186 18.45 -9.88 -10.97
CA GLY A 186 19.45 -10.94 -11.17
C GLY A 186 20.90 -10.54 -10.86
N GLU A 187 21.12 -9.38 -10.24
CA GLU A 187 22.45 -8.98 -9.77
C GLU A 187 22.80 -9.74 -8.49
N ALA A 188 23.97 -10.36 -8.44
CA ALA A 188 24.45 -11.07 -7.25
C ALA A 188 25.07 -10.13 -6.20
N SER A 189 25.51 -8.94 -6.61
CA SER A 189 26.06 -7.90 -5.72
C SER A 189 26.12 -6.54 -6.44
N LEU A 190 26.30 -5.49 -5.65
CA LEU A 190 26.53 -4.11 -6.08
C LEU A 190 28.01 -3.81 -6.39
N LEU A 191 28.88 -4.84 -6.41
CA LEU A 191 30.32 -4.66 -6.62
C LEU A 191 30.75 -4.55 -8.08
N ALA A 192 29.84 -4.83 -9.03
CA ALA A 192 30.16 -4.77 -10.46
C ALA A 192 30.45 -3.32 -10.90
N PRO A 193 31.48 -3.07 -11.74
CA PRO A 193 31.92 -1.74 -12.12
C PRO A 193 31.03 -1.14 -13.24
N LYS A 194 29.74 -0.93 -12.93
CA LYS A 194 28.72 -0.43 -13.87
C LYS A 194 27.69 0.44 -13.15
N LEU A 195 26.87 1.15 -13.93
CA LEU A 195 25.65 1.77 -13.45
C LEU A 195 24.53 0.72 -13.26
N PHE A 196 23.96 0.63 -12.06
CA PHE A 196 22.78 -0.21 -11.79
C PHE A 196 21.52 0.60 -12.06
N SER A 197 20.65 0.12 -12.96
CA SER A 197 19.41 0.82 -13.32
C SER A 197 18.19 0.09 -12.76
N LEU A 198 17.32 0.83 -12.07
CA LEU A 198 16.12 0.32 -11.41
C LEU A 198 14.91 1.14 -11.87
N GLY A 199 13.89 0.46 -12.39
CA GLY A 199 12.66 1.09 -12.86
C GLY A 199 11.61 1.15 -11.75
N LEU A 200 11.09 2.35 -11.47
CA LEU A 200 10.05 2.60 -10.49
C LEU A 200 8.85 3.32 -11.14
N PRO A 201 8.18 2.70 -12.14
CA PRO A 201 7.01 3.30 -12.75
C PRO A 201 5.89 3.47 -11.73
N THR A 202 5.25 4.63 -11.72
CA THR A 202 4.04 4.92 -10.95
C THR A 202 2.89 5.32 -11.87
N GLY A 203 1.72 5.44 -11.28
CA GLY A 203 0.53 5.97 -11.92
C GLY A 203 -0.46 6.40 -10.86
N SER A 204 -1.50 7.17 -11.24
CA SER A 204 -2.51 7.62 -10.29
C SER A 204 -3.25 6.44 -9.66
N ASP A 205 -3.33 6.45 -8.34
CA ASP A 205 -4.20 5.55 -7.59
C ASP A 205 -5.55 6.23 -7.36
N LEU A 206 -6.54 5.83 -8.17
CA LEU A 206 -7.88 6.42 -8.14
C LEU A 206 -8.70 5.99 -6.91
N LYS A 207 -8.19 5.06 -6.09
CA LYS A 207 -8.84 4.63 -4.85
C LYS A 207 -8.40 5.46 -3.64
N ILE A 208 -7.40 6.33 -3.81
CA ILE A 208 -6.98 7.30 -2.80
C ILE A 208 -7.52 8.68 -3.20
N VAL A 209 -8.49 9.17 -2.47
CA VAL A 209 -9.12 10.48 -2.67
C VAL A 209 -8.96 11.40 -1.46
N GLU A 210 -8.69 10.84 -0.28
CA GLU A 210 -8.48 11.59 0.95
C GLU A 210 -7.01 12.01 1.16
N THR A 211 -6.83 13.17 1.79
CA THR A 211 -5.50 13.72 2.11
C THR A 211 -4.91 13.08 3.37
N ASP A 212 -3.59 12.93 3.42
CA ASP A 212 -2.87 12.40 4.58
C ASP A 212 -3.22 13.13 5.88
N VAL A 213 -3.40 14.46 5.83
CA VAL A 213 -3.79 15.28 6.99
C VAL A 213 -5.14 14.87 7.55
N ASN A 214 -6.11 14.58 6.67
CA ASN A 214 -7.44 14.15 7.08
C ASN A 214 -7.44 12.70 7.58
N ILE A 215 -6.68 11.81 6.94
CA ILE A 215 -6.49 10.42 7.39
C ILE A 215 -5.88 10.39 8.80
N ASP A 216 -4.92 11.26 9.09
CA ASP A 216 -4.26 11.29 10.41
C ASP A 216 -5.16 11.87 11.53
N SER A 217 -6.20 12.63 11.19
CA SER A 217 -6.93 13.45 12.18
C SER A 217 -8.40 13.07 12.37
N ASN A 218 -9.06 12.54 11.34
CA ASN A 218 -10.52 12.43 11.29
C ASN A 218 -11.00 10.99 11.46
N ALA A 219 -12.23 10.83 11.94
CA ALA A 219 -12.94 9.55 11.89
C ALA A 219 -13.36 9.23 10.42
N PRO A 220 -13.39 7.94 10.03
CA PRO A 220 -13.13 6.77 10.86
C PRO A 220 -11.63 6.43 11.04
N TYR A 221 -10.73 7.05 10.28
CA TYR A 221 -9.30 6.69 10.21
C TYR A 221 -8.58 6.74 11.56
N ASN A 222 -8.85 7.74 12.38
CA ASN A 222 -8.18 7.92 13.69
C ASN A 222 -8.53 6.85 14.74
N GLY A 223 -9.44 5.92 14.44
CA GLY A 223 -9.70 4.73 15.25
C GLY A 223 -9.31 3.42 14.57
N MET A 224 -8.71 3.46 13.38
CA MET A 224 -8.20 2.28 12.68
C MET A 224 -6.80 1.90 13.20
N SER A 225 -6.44 0.62 13.07
CA SER A 225 -5.12 0.13 13.47
C SER A 225 -4.64 -1.03 12.60
N ILE A 226 -3.33 -1.31 12.65
CA ILE A 226 -2.72 -2.50 12.06
C ILE A 226 -1.94 -3.19 13.19
N THR A 227 -2.16 -4.48 13.38
CA THR A 227 -1.45 -5.25 14.41
C THR A 227 -0.79 -6.48 13.83
N PHE A 228 0.51 -6.63 14.08
CA PHE A 228 1.33 -7.78 13.69
C PHE A 228 1.46 -8.74 14.87
N PHE A 229 0.72 -9.85 14.83
CA PHE A 229 0.68 -10.80 15.94
C PHE A 229 1.83 -11.80 15.89
N SER A 230 2.34 -12.19 17.06
CA SER A 230 3.36 -13.24 17.18
C SER A 230 2.81 -14.66 17.13
N THR A 231 1.50 -14.82 17.30
CA THR A 231 0.77 -16.09 17.17
C THR A 231 -0.38 -15.98 16.17
N PRO A 232 -0.76 -17.08 15.52
CA PRO A 232 -1.89 -17.06 14.59
C PRO A 232 -3.18 -16.61 15.26
N GLN A 233 -3.87 -15.68 14.62
CA GLN A 233 -5.17 -15.14 15.00
C GLN A 233 -6.27 -15.84 14.21
N SER A 234 -7.13 -16.55 14.92
CA SER A 234 -8.25 -17.25 14.28
C SER A 234 -9.42 -16.29 14.03
N ARG A 235 -9.98 -16.33 12.82
CA ARG A 235 -11.18 -15.59 12.42
C ARG A 235 -12.14 -16.53 11.72
N LEU A 236 -13.41 -16.41 12.06
CA LEU A 236 -14.47 -17.20 11.44
C LEU A 236 -14.88 -16.55 10.12
N ILE A 237 -14.71 -17.28 9.01
CA ILE A 237 -15.22 -16.87 7.69
C ILE A 237 -16.24 -17.90 7.26
N GLY A 238 -17.52 -17.49 7.20
CA GLY A 238 -18.64 -18.41 7.04
C GLY A 238 -18.67 -19.41 8.21
N ALA A 239 -18.53 -20.69 7.91
CA ALA A 239 -18.56 -21.77 8.92
C ALA A 239 -17.17 -22.32 9.29
N THR A 240 -16.08 -21.73 8.80
CA THR A 240 -14.71 -22.26 9.01
C THR A 240 -13.78 -21.22 9.62
N ASN A 241 -13.10 -21.60 10.69
CA ASN A 241 -12.02 -20.80 11.26
C ASN A 241 -10.78 -20.83 10.36
N ARG A 242 -10.21 -19.66 10.12
CA ARG A 242 -9.00 -19.43 9.33
C ARG A 242 -8.03 -18.62 10.17
N ASP A 243 -6.74 -18.87 9.98
CA ASP A 243 -5.70 -18.25 10.76
C ASP A 243 -4.98 -17.17 9.95
N PHE A 244 -4.70 -16.05 10.62
CA PHE A 244 -4.05 -14.86 10.08
C PHE A 244 -2.94 -14.39 11.03
N GLY A 245 -1.92 -13.71 10.53
CA GLY A 245 -0.87 -13.14 11.37
C GLY A 245 -1.00 -11.63 11.57
N ILE A 246 -1.67 -10.95 10.65
CA ILE A 246 -1.80 -9.50 10.61
C ILE A 246 -3.28 -9.16 10.57
N ILE A 247 -3.72 -8.28 11.46
CA ILE A 247 -5.10 -7.80 11.53
C ILE A 247 -5.13 -6.30 11.33
N ILE A 248 -6.04 -5.84 10.48
CA ILE A 248 -6.38 -4.42 10.32
C ILE A 248 -7.74 -4.22 11.00
N ASP A 249 -7.85 -3.31 11.96
CA ASP A 249 -9.16 -2.87 12.47
C ASP A 249 -9.65 -1.71 11.60
N GLY A 250 -10.77 -1.94 10.90
CA GLY A 250 -11.36 -0.98 9.99
C GLY A 250 -12.20 0.12 10.65
N ASN A 251 -12.47 0.06 11.96
CA ASN A 251 -13.27 1.05 12.67
C ASN A 251 -14.63 1.40 12.00
N ASN A 252 -15.33 0.39 11.50
CA ASN A 252 -16.56 0.48 10.69
C ASN A 252 -16.43 1.37 9.44
N GLY A 253 -15.21 1.54 8.94
CA GLY A 253 -14.93 2.24 7.69
C GLY A 253 -15.31 1.42 6.46
N THR A 254 -15.51 2.13 5.36
CA THR A 254 -15.63 1.53 4.01
C THR A 254 -14.31 0.90 3.58
N ALA A 255 -14.34 -0.03 2.63
CA ALA A 255 -13.13 -0.63 2.07
C ALA A 255 -12.17 0.42 1.48
N GLU A 256 -12.68 1.51 0.87
CA GLU A 256 -11.87 2.63 0.40
C GLU A 256 -11.16 3.34 1.56
N GLN A 257 -11.87 3.65 2.64
CA GLN A 257 -11.28 4.31 3.80
C GLN A 257 -10.22 3.44 4.48
N ILE A 258 -10.47 2.13 4.59
CA ILE A 258 -9.51 1.16 5.14
C ILE A 258 -8.27 1.08 4.24
N TYR A 259 -8.47 1.08 2.92
CA TYR A 259 -7.37 1.11 1.96
C TYR A 259 -6.53 2.37 2.10
N GLU A 260 -7.15 3.55 2.11
CA GLU A 260 -6.48 4.84 2.27
C GLU A 260 -5.68 4.91 3.57
N PHE A 261 -6.25 4.44 4.68
CA PHE A 261 -5.56 4.31 5.96
C PHE A 261 -4.30 3.46 5.83
N VAL A 262 -4.41 2.26 5.28
CA VAL A 262 -3.26 1.37 5.13
C VAL A 262 -2.20 1.97 4.21
N GLN A 263 -2.60 2.61 3.09
CA GLN A 263 -1.64 3.29 2.21
C GLN A 263 -0.92 4.43 2.95
N ARG A 264 -1.63 5.19 3.79
CA ARG A 264 -1.03 6.22 4.65
C ARG A 264 -0.03 5.65 5.64
N GLN A 265 -0.39 4.56 6.34
CA GLN A 265 0.52 3.89 7.28
C GLN A 265 1.78 3.41 6.58
N LEU A 266 1.63 2.77 5.41
CA LEU A 266 2.74 2.29 4.60
C LEU A 266 3.66 3.42 4.08
N ARG A 267 3.26 4.70 4.12
CA ARG A 267 4.14 5.84 3.81
C ARG A 267 4.97 6.35 4.99
N LEU A 268 4.69 5.89 6.22
CA LEU A 268 5.37 6.38 7.42
C LEU A 268 6.77 5.80 7.59
N ASN A 269 7.72 6.66 7.99
CA ASN A 269 9.04 6.26 8.47
C ASN A 269 9.04 5.96 9.99
N SER A 270 7.90 5.53 10.51
CA SER A 270 7.71 5.17 11.91
C SER A 270 7.08 3.79 11.98
N ASP A 271 7.03 3.27 13.20
CA ASP A 271 6.28 2.06 13.49
C ASP A 271 4.80 2.22 13.13
N ILE A 272 4.23 1.19 12.53
CA ILE A 272 2.81 1.07 12.17
C ILE A 272 2.14 -0.11 12.87
N ASP A 273 2.88 -0.87 13.67
CA ASP A 273 2.33 -1.95 14.48
C ASP A 273 1.75 -1.40 15.79
N ASP A 274 0.42 -1.48 15.95
CA ASP A 274 -0.27 -1.13 17.20
C ASP A 274 -0.07 -2.21 18.30
N GLY A 275 0.60 -3.31 17.95
CA GLY A 275 1.00 -4.38 18.85
C GLY A 275 2.31 -4.11 19.61
N ALA A 276 3.09 -5.17 19.81
CA ALA A 276 4.36 -5.12 20.55
C ALA A 276 5.59 -5.18 19.63
N GLY A 277 5.40 -5.27 18.32
CA GLY A 277 6.46 -5.29 17.32
C GLY A 277 7.00 -3.90 17.01
N ASN A 278 7.79 -3.83 15.94
CA ASN A 278 8.26 -2.58 15.36
C ASN A 278 8.37 -2.79 13.85
N VAL A 279 7.35 -2.36 13.12
CA VAL A 279 7.23 -2.49 11.67
C VAL A 279 7.25 -1.10 11.06
N ILE A 280 8.33 -0.74 10.37
CA ILE A 280 8.43 0.56 9.71
C ILE A 280 7.57 0.56 8.44
N GLY A 281 6.58 1.44 8.36
CA GLY A 281 5.62 1.50 7.26
C GLY A 281 6.25 1.51 5.87
N GLN A 282 7.23 2.40 5.65
CA GLN A 282 7.96 2.53 4.39
C GLN A 282 8.67 1.25 3.92
N LEU A 283 9.01 0.35 4.84
CA LEU A 283 9.69 -0.92 4.56
C LEU A 283 8.78 -2.13 4.61
N ALA A 284 7.51 -1.95 5.01
CA ALA A 284 6.53 -3.00 5.05
C ALA A 284 6.00 -3.33 3.64
N ASP A 285 5.67 -4.61 3.46
CA ASP A 285 5.03 -5.12 2.25
C ASP A 285 3.65 -4.47 2.06
N ALA A 286 3.17 -4.44 0.82
CA ALA A 286 1.79 -4.04 0.57
C ALA A 286 0.83 -5.02 1.25
N LEU A 287 -0.15 -4.49 2.00
CA LEU A 287 -1.12 -5.32 2.73
C LEU A 287 -2.44 -5.48 1.98
N LEU A 288 -2.79 -4.51 1.13
CA LEU A 288 -4.08 -4.42 0.45
C LEU A 288 -3.91 -4.00 -1.02
N LEU A 289 -4.82 -4.45 -1.88
CA LEU A 289 -4.93 -4.04 -3.27
C LEU A 289 -6.40 -4.06 -3.73
N PHE A 290 -6.78 -3.11 -4.58
CA PHE A 290 -8.05 -3.20 -5.31
C PHE A 290 -7.90 -3.97 -6.62
N VAL A 291 -8.79 -4.94 -6.85
CA VAL A 291 -8.99 -5.62 -8.13
C VAL A 291 -10.38 -5.24 -8.64
N GLY A 292 -10.42 -4.20 -9.49
CA GLY A 292 -11.67 -3.52 -9.80
C GLY A 292 -12.22 -2.82 -8.56
N ASP A 293 -13.43 -3.20 -8.13
CA ASP A 293 -14.06 -2.66 -6.92
C ASP A 293 -13.94 -3.57 -5.70
N ASN A 294 -13.33 -4.75 -5.87
CA ASN A 294 -13.08 -5.67 -4.77
C ASN A 294 -11.75 -5.33 -4.09
N LEU A 295 -11.79 -5.21 -2.76
CA LEU A 295 -10.60 -5.08 -1.94
C LEU A 295 -10.07 -6.47 -1.60
N GLU A 296 -8.84 -6.76 -2.00
CA GLU A 296 -8.14 -7.97 -1.60
C GLU A 296 -7.03 -7.65 -0.59
N THR A 297 -6.97 -8.43 0.49
CA THR A 297 -5.75 -8.44 1.31
C THR A 297 -4.67 -9.26 0.61
N LEU A 298 -3.41 -8.94 0.90
CA LEU A 298 -2.22 -9.62 0.41
C LEU A 298 -1.54 -10.34 1.56
N ASN A 299 -0.75 -11.37 1.25
CA ASN A 299 0.18 -11.89 2.24
C ASN A 299 1.35 -10.92 2.41
N ALA A 300 1.78 -10.73 3.66
CA ALA A 300 2.87 -9.83 3.99
C ALA A 300 3.82 -10.45 5.00
N THR A 301 5.08 -10.03 4.95
CA THR A 301 6.08 -10.42 5.93
C THR A 301 5.66 -9.94 7.31
N ASN A 302 5.55 -10.87 8.26
CA ASN A 302 5.28 -10.56 9.66
C ASN A 302 6.52 -10.86 10.52
N PRO A 303 7.29 -9.84 10.92
CA PRO A 303 8.49 -10.02 11.73
C PRO A 303 8.22 -10.62 13.11
N ALA A 304 7.00 -10.45 13.65
CA ALA A 304 6.63 -10.94 14.98
C ALA A 304 6.36 -12.45 15.01
N GLY A 305 6.08 -13.08 13.86
CA GLY A 305 5.63 -14.48 13.78
C GLY A 305 4.18 -14.56 13.31
N GLY A 306 3.37 -15.45 13.89
CA GLY A 306 1.91 -15.52 13.67
C GLY A 306 1.39 -15.91 12.28
N GLY A 307 2.23 -15.85 11.24
CA GLY A 307 1.89 -16.12 9.85
C GLY A 307 1.80 -14.85 9.01
N THR A 308 1.62 -15.03 7.69
CA THR A 308 1.67 -13.95 6.70
C THR A 308 0.30 -13.47 6.24
N GLY A 309 -0.78 -14.11 6.69
CA GLY A 309 -2.15 -13.78 6.29
C GLY A 309 -2.59 -12.44 6.89
N VAL A 310 -3.31 -11.66 6.08
CA VAL A 310 -3.86 -10.36 6.46
C VAL A 310 -5.39 -10.45 6.49
N TYR A 311 -6.00 -10.03 7.60
CA TYR A 311 -7.45 -9.95 7.77
C TYR A 311 -7.88 -8.52 8.11
N ILE A 312 -9.12 -8.17 7.78
CA ILE A 312 -9.73 -6.88 8.17
C ILE A 312 -10.90 -7.19 9.11
N ASP A 313 -10.78 -6.78 10.37
CA ASP A 313 -11.87 -6.74 11.33
C ASP A 313 -12.66 -5.43 11.18
N ASN A 314 -13.92 -5.44 11.64
CA ASN A 314 -14.69 -4.21 11.85
C ASN A 314 -14.78 -3.31 10.60
N PHE A 315 -14.96 -3.89 9.42
CA PHE A 315 -15.28 -3.14 8.19
C PHE A 315 -16.80 -2.92 8.09
N GLN A 316 -17.23 -1.95 7.26
CA GLN A 316 -18.65 -1.70 7.05
C GLN A 316 -19.37 -2.92 6.43
N ALA A 317 -20.47 -3.37 7.03
CA ALA A 317 -21.18 -4.59 6.60
C ALA A 317 -21.61 -4.60 5.11
N ALA A 318 -21.83 -3.42 4.51
CA ALA A 318 -22.12 -3.27 3.08
C ALA A 318 -21.00 -3.81 2.17
N ASP A 319 -19.78 -3.93 2.69
CA ASP A 319 -18.60 -4.36 1.95
C ASP A 319 -18.34 -5.88 2.02
N THR A 320 -19.18 -6.64 2.75
CA THR A 320 -19.02 -8.09 2.97
C THR A 320 -18.78 -8.87 1.68
N ASN A 321 -19.48 -8.51 0.59
CA ASN A 321 -19.38 -9.22 -0.69
C ASN A 321 -18.18 -8.81 -1.56
N ARG A 322 -17.50 -7.72 -1.22
CA ARG A 322 -16.41 -7.14 -2.05
C ARG A 322 -15.05 -7.15 -1.36
N ILE A 323 -14.92 -7.85 -0.24
CA ILE A 323 -13.64 -8.03 0.46
C ILE A 323 -13.23 -9.50 0.39
N ALA A 324 -11.98 -9.75 0.01
CA ALA A 324 -11.35 -11.06 0.07
C ALA A 324 -10.08 -11.03 0.92
N PHE A 325 -9.87 -12.05 1.75
CA PHE A 325 -8.74 -12.17 2.67
C PHE A 325 -7.76 -13.25 2.23
N ARG A 326 -6.45 -13.00 2.31
CA ARG A 326 -5.41 -14.03 2.20
C ARG A 326 -5.08 -14.57 3.58
N ASP A 327 -5.31 -15.86 3.79
CA ASP A 327 -4.99 -16.52 5.06
C ASP A 327 -3.50 -16.92 5.17
N ASN A 328 -3.11 -17.48 6.31
CA ASN A 328 -1.76 -17.99 6.55
C ASN A 328 -1.32 -19.16 5.63
N THR A 329 -2.26 -19.73 4.86
CA THR A 329 -1.98 -20.73 3.82
C THR A 329 -1.94 -20.11 2.42
N GLU A 330 -1.88 -18.76 2.34
CA GLU A 330 -1.85 -17.96 1.12
C GLU A 330 -3.11 -18.11 0.25
N THR A 331 -4.19 -18.66 0.83
CA THR A 331 -5.43 -18.91 0.09
C THR A 331 -6.39 -17.75 0.26
N ALA A 332 -6.99 -17.31 -0.85
CA ALA A 332 -8.07 -16.34 -0.85
C ALA A 332 -9.33 -16.88 -0.17
N ARG A 333 -9.92 -16.09 0.73
CA ARG A 333 -11.13 -16.39 1.50
C ARG A 333 -12.12 -15.25 1.33
N THR A 334 -13.35 -15.59 0.99
CA THR A 334 -14.46 -14.63 0.94
C THR A 334 -15.54 -15.09 1.91
N PHE A 335 -16.33 -14.14 2.41
CA PHE A 335 -17.54 -14.49 3.13
C PHE A 335 -18.54 -15.20 2.22
N PRO A 336 -19.48 -15.98 2.80
CA PRO A 336 -20.74 -16.32 2.14
C PRO A 336 -21.40 -15.04 1.63
N PHE A 337 -22.01 -15.11 0.44
CA PHE A 337 -22.65 -13.95 -0.17
C PHE A 337 -23.88 -13.50 0.63
N VAL A 338 -23.94 -12.20 0.90
CA VAL A 338 -25.06 -11.54 1.56
C VAL A 338 -25.88 -10.79 0.52
N ALA A 339 -27.09 -11.25 0.23
CA ALA A 339 -28.01 -10.55 -0.64
C ALA A 339 -28.61 -9.32 0.06
N VAL A 340 -29.09 -8.36 -0.73
CA VAL A 340 -29.80 -7.17 -0.22
C VAL A 340 -31.16 -7.09 -0.90
N VAL A 341 -32.19 -6.79 -0.11
CA VAL A 341 -33.58 -6.70 -0.54
C VAL A 341 -34.18 -5.36 -0.12
N GLN A 342 -34.76 -4.64 -1.09
CA GLN A 342 -35.51 -3.41 -0.86
C GLN A 342 -37.02 -3.65 -0.95
N LEU A 343 -37.75 -3.36 0.12
CA LEU A 343 -39.21 -3.34 0.18
C LEU A 343 -39.71 -1.93 -0.12
N ASN A 344 -40.43 -1.75 -1.22
CA ASN A 344 -40.98 -0.46 -1.64
C ASN A 344 -42.44 -0.35 -1.22
N PHE A 345 -42.83 0.74 -0.58
CA PHE A 345 -44.19 0.93 -0.08
C PHE A 345 -44.91 2.03 -0.86
N SER A 346 -46.16 1.79 -1.25
CA SER A 346 -47.03 2.83 -1.81
C SER A 346 -47.30 3.97 -0.82
N LEU A 347 -47.66 5.16 -1.33
CA LEU A 347 -48.01 6.32 -0.51
C LEU A 347 -49.12 6.04 0.52
N THR A 348 -50.02 5.10 0.22
CA THR A 348 -51.10 4.70 1.12
C THR A 348 -50.57 4.01 2.38
N LEU A 349 -49.62 3.09 2.23
CA LEU A 349 -48.93 2.46 3.37
C LEU A 349 -48.04 3.45 4.13
N GLN A 350 -47.41 4.39 3.40
CA GLN A 350 -46.62 5.45 4.03
C GLN A 350 -47.48 6.39 4.89
N ALA A 351 -48.69 6.73 4.41
CA ALA A 351 -49.56 7.68 5.09
C ALA A 351 -50.30 7.08 6.30
N ASP A 352 -50.34 5.76 6.44
CA ASP A 352 -50.98 5.08 7.56
C ASP A 352 -49.94 4.74 8.63
N SER A 353 -50.03 5.41 9.79
CA SER A 353 -49.11 5.27 10.91
C SER A 353 -49.11 3.89 11.55
N ASP A 354 -50.19 3.13 11.35
CA ASP A 354 -50.35 1.79 11.91
C ASP A 354 -49.88 0.70 10.90
N SER A 355 -49.27 1.10 9.78
CA SER A 355 -48.80 0.14 8.78
C SER A 355 -47.60 -0.66 9.26
N GLU A 356 -47.73 -1.99 9.20
CA GLU A 356 -46.70 -2.97 9.50
C GLU A 356 -46.35 -3.81 8.27
N TYR A 357 -45.14 -4.38 8.24
CA TYR A 357 -44.68 -5.31 7.23
C TYR A 357 -44.11 -6.59 7.85
N PHE A 358 -44.25 -7.70 7.12
CA PHE A 358 -43.77 -9.02 7.50
C PHE A 358 -43.22 -9.71 6.25
N VAL A 359 -42.03 -10.32 6.36
CA VAL A 359 -41.44 -11.09 5.25
C VAL A 359 -41.44 -12.57 5.64
N PHE A 360 -42.20 -13.37 4.90
CA PHE A 360 -42.23 -14.82 5.04
C PHE A 360 -41.51 -15.49 3.87
N PHE A 361 -41.05 -16.72 4.05
CA PHE A 361 -40.75 -17.56 2.90
C PHE A 361 -42.06 -17.96 2.22
N THR A 362 -42.10 -17.86 0.89
CA THR A 362 -43.22 -18.42 0.11
C THR A 362 -43.21 -19.93 0.17
N ASP A 363 -42.00 -20.51 0.09
CA ASP A 363 -41.75 -21.95 0.23
C ASP A 363 -40.49 -22.12 1.08
N ALA A 364 -40.63 -22.82 2.21
CA ALA A 364 -39.52 -23.20 3.08
C ALA A 364 -39.68 -24.65 3.54
N SER A 365 -39.77 -25.57 2.58
CA SER A 365 -39.77 -27.02 2.83
C SER A 365 -40.87 -27.47 3.80
N GLY A 366 -42.07 -26.90 3.67
CA GLY A 366 -43.24 -27.21 4.51
C GLY A 366 -43.54 -26.18 5.61
N ASN A 367 -42.83 -25.05 5.64
CA ASN A 367 -43.13 -23.88 6.48
C ASN A 367 -43.60 -22.71 5.61
N ASP A 368 -44.54 -23.00 4.71
CA ASP A 368 -44.90 -22.12 3.61
C ASP A 368 -45.85 -21.01 4.08
N PHE A 369 -45.83 -19.87 3.40
CA PHE A 369 -46.77 -18.80 3.70
C PHE A 369 -48.22 -19.30 3.51
N GLY A 370 -49.02 -19.21 4.56
CA GLY A 370 -50.40 -19.70 4.59
C GLY A 370 -50.61 -20.96 5.44
N ASP A 371 -49.53 -21.61 5.89
CA ASP A 371 -49.58 -22.71 6.85
C ASP A 371 -49.42 -22.23 8.30
N THR A 372 -49.83 -23.06 9.26
CA THR A 372 -49.73 -22.76 10.70
C THR A 372 -48.28 -22.56 11.14
N ASP A 373 -47.34 -23.22 10.46
CA ASP A 373 -45.92 -23.25 10.79
C ASP A 373 -45.09 -22.25 9.95
N ALA A 374 -45.73 -21.28 9.28
CA ALA A 374 -45.05 -20.26 8.49
C ALA A 374 -44.03 -19.46 9.34
N ILE A 375 -42.82 -19.29 8.80
CA ILE A 375 -41.72 -18.59 9.49
C ILE A 375 -41.36 -17.28 8.79
N LEU A 376 -40.94 -16.29 9.59
CA LEU A 376 -40.37 -15.06 9.07
C LEU A 376 -38.96 -15.30 8.52
N VAL A 377 -38.64 -14.64 7.41
CA VAL A 377 -37.28 -14.54 6.90
C VAL A 377 -36.46 -13.77 7.91
N ASN A 378 -35.28 -14.28 8.25
CA ASN A 378 -34.33 -13.54 9.07
C ASN A 378 -33.39 -12.73 8.18
N ASP A 379 -32.94 -11.60 8.70
CA ASP A 379 -31.83 -10.86 8.15
C ASP A 379 -30.51 -11.64 8.29
N ASN A 380 -29.40 -11.11 7.75
CA ASN A 380 -28.10 -11.77 7.85
C ASN A 380 -27.63 -11.90 9.32
N GLY A 381 -28.09 -11.02 10.21
CA GLY A 381 -27.83 -11.08 11.66
C GLY A 381 -28.70 -12.10 12.40
N GLY A 382 -29.64 -12.77 11.73
CA GLY A 382 -30.54 -13.76 12.32
C GLY A 382 -31.80 -13.18 12.96
N SER A 383 -32.10 -11.90 12.76
CA SER A 383 -33.30 -11.25 13.29
C SER A 383 -34.47 -11.34 12.31
N PRO A 384 -35.70 -11.64 12.75
CA PRO A 384 -36.86 -11.67 11.86
C PRO A 384 -37.13 -10.32 11.16
N VAL A 385 -37.35 -10.36 9.85
CA VAL A 385 -37.61 -9.18 9.03
C VAL A 385 -39.09 -8.79 9.10
N THR A 386 -39.40 -7.90 10.03
CA THR A 386 -40.73 -7.31 10.26
C THR A 386 -40.60 -5.97 10.96
N GLY A 387 -41.61 -5.10 10.87
CA GLY A 387 -41.63 -3.83 11.59
C GLY A 387 -42.71 -2.87 11.08
N LEU A 388 -42.65 -1.63 11.55
CA LEU A 388 -43.53 -0.55 11.10
C LEU A 388 -43.00 0.08 9.79
N VAL A 389 -43.89 0.45 8.88
CA VAL A 389 -43.55 1.23 7.69
C VAL A 389 -43.18 2.68 8.07
N SER A 390 -43.90 3.27 9.03
CA SER A 390 -43.60 4.59 9.64
C SER A 390 -43.34 5.72 8.63
N GLY A 391 -44.08 5.77 7.52
CA GLY A 391 -43.88 6.78 6.48
C GLY A 391 -42.66 6.60 5.59
N SER A 392 -41.91 5.50 5.76
CA SER A 392 -40.74 5.20 4.94
C SER A 392 -41.14 4.80 3.52
N PRO A 393 -40.56 5.41 2.46
CA PRO A 393 -40.85 5.01 1.08
C PRO A 393 -40.33 3.61 0.76
N PHE A 394 -39.27 3.18 1.46
CA PHE A 394 -38.74 1.83 1.39
C PHE A 394 -38.08 1.43 2.71
N ILE A 395 -37.92 0.13 2.90
CA ILE A 395 -37.09 -0.49 3.94
C ILE A 395 -36.16 -1.49 3.27
N GLN A 396 -34.92 -1.56 3.74
CA GLN A 396 -33.91 -2.49 3.21
C GLN A 396 -33.47 -3.46 4.31
N PHE A 397 -33.25 -4.72 3.94
CA PHE A 397 -32.64 -5.72 4.81
C PHE A 397 -31.63 -6.56 4.01
N ASP A 398 -30.70 -7.18 4.72
CA ASP A 398 -29.72 -8.10 4.17
C ASP A 398 -30.13 -9.56 4.42
N PHE A 399 -29.66 -10.49 3.61
CA PHE A 399 -30.02 -11.91 3.68
C PHE A 399 -28.80 -12.78 3.43
N ASP A 400 -28.54 -13.74 4.31
CA ASP A 400 -27.46 -14.72 4.16
C ASP A 400 -27.78 -15.70 3.02
N TYR A 401 -27.53 -15.30 1.77
CA TYR A 401 -27.94 -16.10 0.62
C TYR A 401 -27.20 -17.44 0.56
N ASP A 402 -25.90 -17.45 0.83
CA ASP A 402 -25.06 -18.64 0.73
C ASP A 402 -25.15 -19.54 1.99
N GLY A 403 -25.61 -19.04 3.15
CA GLY A 403 -25.65 -19.78 4.41
C GLY A 403 -27.05 -20.01 5.03
N ASN A 404 -28.09 -19.28 4.61
CA ASN A 404 -29.43 -19.41 5.21
C ASN A 404 -30.02 -20.80 4.97
N ASN A 405 -30.36 -21.45 6.09
CA ASN A 405 -30.97 -22.78 6.13
C ASN A 405 -32.33 -22.78 6.86
N GLN A 406 -32.96 -21.60 7.02
CA GLN A 406 -34.23 -21.47 7.73
C GLN A 406 -35.30 -22.38 7.11
N GLY A 407 -36.10 -23.01 7.97
CA GLY A 407 -37.15 -23.95 7.54
C GLY A 407 -36.62 -25.18 6.80
N GLY A 408 -35.31 -25.48 6.85
CA GLY A 408 -34.72 -26.58 6.08
C GLY A 408 -34.51 -26.26 4.60
N ARG A 409 -34.50 -24.96 4.24
CA ARG A 409 -34.08 -24.52 2.91
C ARG A 409 -32.63 -24.90 2.63
N THR A 410 -32.32 -25.11 1.35
CA THR A 410 -30.94 -25.41 0.90
C THR A 410 -30.16 -24.11 0.74
N PRO A 411 -29.02 -23.91 1.44
CA PRO A 411 -28.20 -22.71 1.29
C PRO A 411 -27.68 -22.51 -0.14
N GLY A 412 -27.48 -21.26 -0.56
CA GLY A 412 -26.98 -20.91 -1.90
C GLY A 412 -28.03 -21.02 -3.02
N THR A 413 -29.32 -21.13 -2.67
CA THR A 413 -30.43 -21.20 -3.63
C THR A 413 -31.41 -20.05 -3.47
N ASP A 414 -31.98 -19.61 -4.60
CA ASP A 414 -32.95 -18.52 -4.65
C ASP A 414 -34.08 -18.71 -3.63
N ALA A 415 -34.34 -17.66 -2.84
CA ALA A 415 -35.36 -17.68 -1.80
C ALA A 415 -36.63 -16.96 -2.27
N ALA A 416 -37.66 -17.74 -2.57
CA ALA A 416 -38.99 -17.21 -2.81
C ALA A 416 -39.56 -16.65 -1.50
N ILE A 417 -39.94 -15.38 -1.51
CA ILE A 417 -40.50 -14.67 -0.35
C ILE A 417 -41.88 -14.12 -0.65
N THR A 418 -42.71 -14.09 0.39
CA THR A 418 -44.01 -13.44 0.40
C THR A 418 -43.96 -12.33 1.43
N VAL A 419 -44.08 -11.09 0.95
CA VAL A 419 -44.09 -9.90 1.80
C VAL A 419 -45.53 -9.48 1.99
N VAL A 420 -45.92 -9.36 3.25
CA VAL A 420 -47.22 -8.83 3.66
C VAL A 420 -47.01 -7.43 4.21
N ALA A 421 -47.87 -6.50 3.82
CA ALA A 421 -48.04 -5.25 4.54
C ALA A 421 -49.51 -5.01 4.83
N ILE A 422 -49.79 -4.41 5.98
CA ILE A 422 -51.15 -4.17 6.44
C ILE A 422 -51.18 -2.88 7.24
N GLY A 423 -52.16 -2.02 6.96
CA GLY A 423 -52.49 -0.87 7.79
C GLY A 423 -53.82 -1.08 8.50
N LEU A 424 -54.21 -0.10 9.30
CA LEU A 424 -55.52 -0.07 9.96
C LEU A 424 -56.41 0.96 9.28
N ASN A 425 -56.18 2.25 9.55
CA ASN A 425 -57.11 3.31 9.18
C ASN A 425 -56.94 3.82 7.73
N GLY A 426 -55.81 3.54 7.09
CA GLY A 426 -55.45 4.12 5.79
C GLY A 426 -55.13 3.11 4.69
N ALA A 427 -54.50 1.98 5.01
CA ALA A 427 -54.05 0.99 4.03
C ALA A 427 -54.67 -0.40 4.24
N GLN A 428 -55.10 -1.04 3.15
CA GLN A 428 -55.59 -2.42 3.19
C GLN A 428 -54.43 -3.41 3.37
N HIS A 429 -54.78 -4.63 3.79
CA HIS A 429 -53.89 -5.78 3.70
C HIS A 429 -53.48 -6.04 2.24
N VAL A 430 -52.18 -6.05 1.96
CA VAL A 430 -51.59 -6.33 0.65
C VAL A 430 -50.51 -7.41 0.78
N VAL A 431 -50.44 -8.26 -0.23
CA VAL A 431 -49.42 -9.30 -0.35
C VAL A 431 -48.71 -9.12 -1.68
N ALA A 432 -47.38 -9.20 -1.65
CA ALA A 432 -46.53 -9.22 -2.82
C ALA A 432 -45.53 -10.36 -2.72
N THR A 433 -45.20 -11.01 -3.83
CA THR A 433 -44.17 -12.04 -3.88
C THR A 433 -42.90 -11.52 -4.51
N GLY A 434 -41.77 -12.09 -4.11
CA GLY A 434 -40.46 -11.80 -4.66
C GLY A 434 -39.58 -13.05 -4.64
N VAL A 435 -38.44 -12.96 -5.29
CA VAL A 435 -37.38 -13.96 -5.20
C VAL A 435 -36.10 -13.23 -4.83
N ILE A 436 -35.52 -13.58 -3.69
CA ILE A 436 -34.18 -13.16 -3.32
C ILE A 436 -33.21 -14.00 -4.13
N THR A 437 -32.62 -13.36 -5.13
CA THR A 437 -31.52 -13.92 -5.91
C THR A 437 -30.19 -13.53 -5.29
N ARG A 438 -29.10 -14.15 -5.74
CA ARG A 438 -27.71 -13.82 -5.35
C ARG A 438 -27.28 -12.45 -5.88
N SER A 439 -27.91 -11.39 -5.36
CA SER A 439 -27.82 -10.01 -5.83
C SER A 439 -27.95 -9.04 -4.65
N THR A 440 -27.35 -7.87 -4.78
CA THR A 440 -27.54 -6.74 -3.85
C THR A 440 -28.65 -5.79 -4.30
N ALA A 441 -29.39 -6.13 -5.36
CA ALA A 441 -30.40 -5.28 -5.98
C ALA A 441 -31.79 -5.96 -6.05
N ASN A 442 -32.10 -6.87 -5.13
CA ASN A 442 -33.45 -7.46 -5.08
C ASN A 442 -34.46 -6.42 -4.62
N ALA A 443 -35.68 -6.47 -5.16
CA ALA A 443 -36.74 -5.54 -4.77
C ALA A 443 -38.12 -6.21 -4.81
N VAL A 444 -38.97 -5.81 -3.86
CA VAL A 444 -40.40 -6.15 -3.81
C VAL A 444 -41.19 -4.85 -3.65
N SER A 445 -42.31 -4.72 -4.34
CA SER A 445 -43.16 -3.52 -4.27
C SER A 445 -44.54 -3.85 -3.72
N LEU A 446 -44.95 -3.15 -2.66
CA LEU A 446 -46.22 -3.30 -1.97
C LEU A 446 -47.11 -2.10 -2.28
N VAL A 447 -48.13 -2.35 -3.10
CA VAL A 447 -49.10 -1.34 -3.53
C VAL A 447 -50.44 -1.62 -2.89
N SER A 448 -50.74 -0.92 -1.80
CA SER A 448 -51.99 -1.09 -1.06
C SER A 448 -53.05 -0.08 -1.51
N PRO A 449 -54.30 -0.51 -1.75
CA PRO A 449 -55.44 0.40 -1.87
C PRO A 449 -55.74 1.13 -0.56
N THR A 450 -56.49 2.23 -0.64
CA THR A 450 -56.99 2.94 0.55
C THR A 450 -58.03 2.11 1.30
N GLU A 451 -57.85 1.95 2.60
CA GLU A 451 -58.83 1.30 3.48
C GLU A 451 -60.06 2.20 3.69
N ARG A 452 -61.25 1.59 3.62
CA ARG A 452 -62.55 2.27 3.73
C ARG A 452 -63.54 1.53 4.62
N GLN A 453 -63.20 0.35 5.09
CA GLN A 453 -64.08 -0.59 5.80
C GLN A 453 -63.60 -0.85 7.23
N TYR A 454 -62.34 -0.53 7.56
CA TYR A 454 -61.87 -0.63 8.94
C TYR A 454 -62.54 0.44 9.80
N GLU A 455 -63.26 -0.01 10.82
CA GLU A 455 -63.84 0.84 11.86
C GLU A 455 -63.55 0.19 13.21
N ASN A 456 -62.80 0.90 14.06
CA ASN A 456 -62.57 0.51 15.44
C ASN A 456 -63.19 1.58 16.35
N ALA A 457 -64.50 1.44 16.60
CA ALA A 457 -65.21 2.32 17.51
C ALA A 457 -64.63 2.15 18.92
N ALA A 458 -64.08 3.25 19.46
CA ALA A 458 -63.48 3.30 20.80
C ALA A 458 -64.47 2.91 21.91
#